data_AF-A0A7J6RC40-F1
#
_entry.id   AF-A0A7J6RC40-F1
#
_cell.length_a   1.000
_cell.length_b   1.000
_cell.length_c   1.000
_cell.angle_alpha   90.00
_cell.angle_beta   90.00
_cell.angle_gamma   90.00
#
_symmetry.space_group_name_H-M   'P 1'
#
loop_
_entity.id
_entity.type
_entity.pdbx_description
1 polymer ?
#
loop_
_entity_poly.entity_id
_entity_poly.type
_entity_poly.pdbx_seq_one_letter_code
_entity_poly.pdbx_strand_id
1 'polypeptide(L)'
;TAALQQGNGREVRTVVLSEMNLTAQFETMANTDVLLGAHGAGLFWLILLPECSQVLEMGTGADHHYRNLAQYSGINHRYLSQSVGHGTPDIHVDIKGLLKSVEEAEKQWR
;
A
#
# COMPACT_ATOMS: atom_id res chain seq x y z
N THR A 1 -7.01 -20.84 -2.68
CA THR A 1 -6.64 -19.63 -1.92
C THR A 1 -5.87 -20.06 -0.69
N ALA A 2 -4.58 -19.73 -0.63
CA ALA A 2 -3.76 -20.01 0.55
C ALA A 2 -4.05 -18.93 1.60
N ALA A 3 -4.62 -19.31 2.74
CA ALA A 3 -4.87 -18.41 3.84
C ALA A 3 -3.54 -18.03 4.52
N LEU A 4 -3.12 -16.78 4.39
CA LEU A 4 -2.02 -16.22 5.17
C LEU A 4 -2.48 -16.11 6.64
N GLN A 5 -1.63 -16.54 7.58
CA GLN A 5 -1.99 -16.77 8.97
C GLN A 5 -2.71 -15.58 9.63
N GLN A 6 -3.83 -15.89 10.29
CA GLN A 6 -4.60 -15.00 11.15
C GLN A 6 -3.78 -14.61 12.39
N GLY A 7 -3.40 -13.33 12.49
CA GLY A 7 -2.94 -12.72 13.72
C GLY A 7 -3.97 -11.70 14.23
N ASN A 8 -4.44 -11.86 15.48
CA ASN A 8 -5.22 -10.87 16.23
C ASN A 8 -6.55 -10.41 15.61
N GLY A 9 -7.41 -11.35 15.16
CA GLY A 9 -8.78 -11.05 14.70
C GLY A 9 -8.86 -10.24 13.40
N ARG A 10 -7.74 -10.10 12.68
CA ARG A 10 -7.68 -9.45 11.37
C ARG A 10 -7.66 -10.49 10.28
N GLU A 11 -8.45 -10.27 9.25
CA GLU A 11 -8.49 -11.13 8.07
C GLU A 11 -7.49 -10.65 7.03
N VAL A 12 -6.67 -11.58 6.53
CA VAL A 12 -5.75 -11.32 5.42
C VAL A 12 -6.22 -12.13 4.22
N ARG A 13 -6.50 -11.45 3.12
CA ARG A 13 -6.92 -12.06 1.85
C ARG A 13 -5.91 -11.75 0.77
N THR A 14 -5.51 -12.77 0.03
CA THR A 14 -4.86 -12.55 -1.28
C THR A 14 -5.93 -12.19 -2.29
N VAL A 15 -5.80 -11.02 -2.91
CA VAL A 15 -6.70 -10.53 -3.95
C VAL A 15 -5.89 -10.33 -5.22
N VAL A 16 -6.32 -10.95 -6.32
CA VAL A 16 -5.70 -10.82 -7.65
C VAL A 16 -6.70 -10.10 -8.55
N LEU A 17 -6.52 -8.78 -8.74
CA LEU A 17 -7.49 -7.95 -9.45
C LEU A 17 -7.79 -8.46 -10.86
N SER A 18 -6.79 -8.98 -11.58
CA SER A 18 -6.97 -9.52 -12.94
C SER A 18 -7.86 -10.77 -13.01
N GLU A 19 -8.08 -11.47 -11.88
CA GLU A 19 -8.98 -12.62 -11.80
C GLU A 19 -10.41 -12.22 -11.41
N MET A 20 -10.62 -10.95 -11.03
CA MET A 20 -11.92 -10.42 -10.64
C MET A 20 -12.64 -9.82 -11.85
N ASN A 21 -13.97 -9.88 -11.84
CA ASN A 21 -14.76 -9.08 -12.78
C ASN A 21 -14.59 -7.57 -12.50
N LEU A 22 -14.88 -6.74 -13.50
CA LEU A 22 -14.62 -5.30 -13.41
C LEU A 22 -15.38 -4.62 -12.26
N THR A 23 -16.63 -5.00 -12.02
CA THR A 23 -17.44 -4.47 -10.91
C THR A 23 -16.78 -4.75 -9.56
N ALA A 24 -16.33 -5.98 -9.34
CA ALA A 24 -15.67 -6.36 -8.09
C ALA A 24 -14.32 -5.66 -7.90
N GLN A 25 -13.58 -5.39 -8.99
CA GLN A 25 -12.35 -4.59 -8.92
C GLN A 25 -12.66 -3.16 -8.43
N PHE A 26 -13.67 -2.51 -9.01
CA PHE A 26 -14.09 -1.17 -8.59
C PHE A 26 -14.61 -1.14 -7.17
N GLU A 27 -15.46 -2.08 -6.78
CA GLU A 27 -15.97 -2.18 -5.40
C GLU A 27 -14.83 -2.36 -4.40
N THR A 28 -13.83 -3.17 -4.72
CA THR A 28 -12.68 -3.37 -3.83
C THR A 28 -11.91 -2.07 -3.61
N MET A 29 -11.60 -1.34 -4.68
CA MET A 29 -10.85 -0.08 -4.58
C MET A 29 -11.67 1.04 -3.92
N ALA A 30 -12.96 1.15 -4.26
CA ALA A 30 -13.85 2.15 -3.65
C ALA A 30 -14.08 1.93 -2.14
N ASN A 31 -13.84 0.72 -1.63
CA ASN A 31 -13.93 0.37 -0.21
C ASN A 31 -12.54 0.19 0.44
N THR A 32 -11.49 0.80 -0.12
CA THR A 32 -10.13 0.72 0.41
C THR A 32 -9.76 1.99 1.20
N ASP A 33 -9.53 1.87 2.50
CA ASP A 33 -9.06 2.99 3.34
C ASP A 33 -7.59 3.34 3.08
N VAL A 34 -6.75 2.32 2.85
CA VAL A 34 -5.31 2.50 2.65
C VAL A 34 -4.85 1.66 1.46
N LEU A 35 -4.28 2.33 0.45
CA LEU A 35 -3.59 1.69 -0.66
C LEU A 35 -2.07 1.80 -0.45
N LEU A 36 -1.41 0.68 -0.19
CA LEU A 36 0.04 0.60 -0.03
C LEU A 36 0.65 -0.18 -1.19
N GLY A 37 1.67 0.36 -1.84
CA GLY A 37 2.34 -0.32 -2.94
C GLY A 37 3.73 0.22 -3.26
N ALA A 38 4.52 -0.61 -3.93
CA ALA A 38 5.74 -0.15 -4.60
C ALA A 38 5.36 0.76 -5.78
N HIS A 39 6.22 1.75 -6.06
CA HIS A 39 6.06 2.61 -7.23
C HIS A 39 5.90 1.75 -8.49
N GLY A 40 4.74 1.85 -9.15
CA GLY A 40 4.42 1.04 -10.32
C GLY A 40 2.93 1.10 -10.66
N ALA A 41 2.57 0.50 -11.80
CA ALA A 41 1.24 0.61 -12.41
C ALA A 41 0.06 0.23 -11.49
N GLY A 42 0.30 -0.60 -10.47
CA GLY A 42 -0.71 -0.95 -9.47
C GLY A 42 -1.24 0.25 -8.68
N LEU A 43 -0.47 1.33 -8.54
CA LEU A 43 -0.93 2.54 -7.86
C LEU A 43 -1.89 3.38 -8.70
N PHE A 44 -2.06 3.09 -10.00
CA PHE A 44 -3.04 3.79 -10.83
C PHE A 44 -4.48 3.65 -10.30
N TRP A 45 -4.76 2.56 -9.58
CA TRP A 45 -6.05 2.33 -8.92
C TRP A 45 -6.42 3.39 -7.87
N LEU A 46 -5.48 4.26 -7.49
CA LEU A 46 -5.75 5.37 -6.57
C LEU A 46 -6.87 6.31 -7.03
N ILE A 47 -7.16 6.35 -8.34
CA ILE A 47 -8.24 7.18 -8.91
C ILE A 47 -9.64 6.74 -8.48
N LEU A 48 -9.78 5.53 -7.93
CA LEU A 48 -11.05 4.95 -7.48
C LEU A 48 -11.19 4.96 -5.95
N LEU A 49 -10.18 5.48 -5.23
CA LEU A 49 -10.24 5.55 -3.77
C LEU A 49 -11.22 6.65 -3.33
N PRO A 50 -11.92 6.46 -2.20
CA PRO A 50 -12.70 7.53 -1.59
C PRO A 50 -11.80 8.63 -1.02
N GLU A 51 -12.34 9.85 -0.88
CA GLU A 51 -11.58 11.03 -0.42
C GLU A 51 -10.90 10.86 0.94
N CYS A 52 -11.47 10.02 1.81
CA CYS A 52 -10.92 9.71 3.13
C CYS A 52 -9.71 8.78 3.10
N SER A 53 -9.40 8.17 1.95
CA SER A 53 -8.33 7.18 1.84
C SER A 53 -6.94 7.79 1.87
N GLN A 54 -5.96 6.91 2.09
CA GLN A 54 -4.55 7.23 2.08
C GLN A 54 -3.77 6.32 1.13
N VAL A 55 -2.91 6.93 0.31
CA VAL A 55 -1.92 6.21 -0.51
C VAL A 55 -0.57 6.25 0.18
N LEU A 56 0.04 5.09 0.36
CA LEU A 56 1.41 4.90 0.82
C LEU A 56 2.22 4.32 -0.34
N GLU A 57 3.13 5.12 -0.90
CA GLU A 57 3.96 4.73 -2.03
C GLU A 57 5.39 4.48 -1.57
N MET A 58 5.90 3.25 -1.80
CA MET A 58 7.34 2.98 -1.66
C MET A 58 8.04 3.46 -2.94
N GLY A 59 8.68 4.62 -2.82
CA GLY A 59 9.19 5.38 -3.94
C GLY A 59 10.51 4.89 -4.50
N THR A 60 10.72 5.06 -5.81
CA THR A 60 11.97 4.70 -6.50
C THR A 60 12.82 5.89 -6.97
N GLY A 61 12.61 7.07 -6.40
CA GLY A 61 13.50 8.23 -6.53
C GLY A 61 13.11 9.29 -7.56
N ALA A 62 12.82 8.93 -8.82
CA ALA A 62 12.78 9.92 -9.92
C ALA A 62 11.40 10.16 -10.55
N ASP A 63 10.37 9.40 -10.14
CA ASP A 63 9.04 9.46 -10.74
C ASP A 63 7.99 9.84 -9.69
N HIS A 64 7.21 10.88 -10.00
CA HIS A 64 6.19 11.48 -9.12
C HIS A 64 4.78 11.42 -9.72
N HIS A 65 4.55 10.61 -10.76
CA HIS A 65 3.25 10.57 -11.43
C HIS A 65 2.10 10.21 -10.48
N TYR A 66 2.29 9.28 -9.54
CA TYR A 66 1.25 8.92 -8.56
C TYR A 66 1.02 9.97 -7.49
N ARG A 67 2.07 10.70 -7.07
CA ARG A 67 1.92 11.87 -6.21
C ARG A 67 1.06 12.93 -6.88
N ASN A 68 1.35 13.24 -8.15
CA ASN A 68 0.62 14.23 -8.90
C ASN A 68 -0.84 13.79 -9.15
N LEU A 69 -1.04 12.51 -9.46
CA LEU A 69 -2.38 11.94 -9.65
C LEU A 69 -3.20 11.98 -8.36
N ALA A 70 -2.60 11.62 -7.22
CA ALA A 70 -3.27 11.69 -5.93
C ALA A 70 -3.65 13.13 -5.58
N GLN A 71 -2.76 14.10 -5.82
CA GLN A 71 -3.06 15.51 -5.64
C GLN A 71 -4.21 15.97 -6.54
N TYR A 72 -4.23 15.52 -7.80
CA TYR A 72 -5.32 15.81 -8.74
C TYR A 72 -6.66 15.21 -8.26
N SER A 73 -6.63 13.98 -7.73
CA SER A 73 -7.79 13.27 -7.21
C SER A 73 -8.21 13.68 -5.80
N GLY A 74 -7.51 14.62 -5.15
CA GLY A 74 -7.81 15.04 -3.77
C GLY A 74 -7.49 13.98 -2.71
N ILE A 75 -6.67 12.98 -3.03
CA ILE A 75 -6.33 11.85 -2.15
C ILE A 75 -5.05 12.15 -1.39
N ASN A 76 -5.03 11.81 -0.10
CA ASN A 76 -3.83 11.93 0.73
C ASN A 76 -2.76 10.94 0.25
N HIS A 77 -1.58 11.46 -0.06
CA HIS A 77 -0.46 10.66 -0.55
C HIS A 77 0.77 10.85 0.34
N ARG A 78 1.41 9.72 0.70
CA ARG A 78 2.69 9.69 1.40
C ARG A 78 3.70 8.93 0.57
N TYR A 79 4.70 9.65 0.11
CA TYR A 79 5.87 9.08 -0.53
C TYR A 79 6.87 8.62 0.54
N LEU A 80 7.09 7.32 0.61
CA LEU A 80 8.06 6.69 1.49
C LEU A 80 9.37 6.54 0.71
N SER A 81 10.28 7.49 0.92
CA SER A 81 11.62 7.42 0.34
C SER A 81 12.36 6.20 0.89
N GLN A 82 12.79 5.32 0.00
CA GLN A 82 13.59 4.14 0.34
C GLN A 82 14.79 4.04 -0.61
N SER A 83 15.80 3.25 -0.24
CA SER A 83 16.92 2.89 -1.11
C SER A 83 16.53 1.89 -2.22
N VAL A 84 15.23 1.67 -2.43
CA VAL A 84 14.67 0.77 -3.44
C VAL A 84 14.53 1.55 -4.75
N GLY A 85 15.13 1.05 -5.83
CA GLY A 85 15.13 1.71 -7.13
C GLY A 85 14.24 1.00 -8.15
N HIS A 86 14.01 1.66 -9.28
CA HIS A 86 13.41 1.01 -10.45
C HIS A 86 14.33 -0.14 -10.90
N GLY A 87 13.90 -1.38 -10.71
CA GLY A 87 14.70 -2.57 -11.01
C GLY A 87 15.29 -3.31 -9.81
N THR A 88 14.96 -2.92 -8.56
CA THR A 88 15.20 -3.80 -7.41
C THR A 88 14.39 -5.10 -7.60
N PRO A 89 15.05 -6.27 -7.79
CA PRO A 89 14.36 -7.51 -8.13
C PRO A 89 13.60 -8.08 -6.93
N ASP A 90 14.15 -7.88 -5.73
CA ASP A 90 13.63 -8.43 -4.48
C ASP A 90 13.76 -7.42 -3.35
N ILE A 91 12.73 -7.37 -2.49
CA ILE A 91 12.74 -6.59 -1.25
C ILE A 91 12.66 -7.57 -0.09
N HIS A 92 13.66 -7.54 0.78
CA HIS A 92 13.67 -8.32 2.02
C HIS A 92 13.39 -7.38 3.20
N VAL A 93 12.42 -7.75 4.02
CA VAL A 93 12.10 -7.03 5.27
C VAL A 93 12.26 -8.00 6.44
N ASP A 94 13.05 -7.60 7.44
CA ASP A 94 13.11 -8.32 8.71
C ASP A 94 11.86 -8.00 9.54
N ILE A 95 10.85 -8.87 9.42
CA ILE A 95 9.58 -8.72 10.13
C ILE A 95 9.77 -8.72 11.65
N LYS A 96 10.72 -9.51 12.19
CA LYS A 96 10.94 -9.57 13.64
C LYS A 96 11.56 -8.29 14.15
N GLY A 97 12.56 -7.77 13.44
CA GLY A 97 13.18 -6.48 13.72
C GLY A 97 12.16 -5.34 13.66
N LEU A 98 11.31 -5.34 12.63
CA LEU A 98 10.27 -4.32 12.46
C LEU A 98 9.26 -4.34 13.61
N LEU A 99 8.72 -5.51 13.96
CA LEU A 99 7.76 -5.63 15.08
C LEU A 99 8.35 -5.11 16.39
N LYS A 100 9.62 -5.40 16.66
CA LYS A 100 10.31 -4.88 17.83
C LYS A 100 10.40 -3.35 17.82
N SER A 101 10.76 -2.75 16.67
CA SER A 101 10.82 -1.28 16.55
C SER A 101 9.46 -0.60 16.72
N VAL A 102 8.38 -1.22 16.25
CA VAL A 102 7.01 -0.72 16.43
C VAL A 102 6.64 -0.75 17.91
N GLU A 103 6.91 -1.86 18.59
CA GLU A 103 6.63 -1.98 20.03
C GLU A 103 7.42 -0.97 20.86
N GLU A 104 8.69 -0.72 20.50
CA GLU A 104 9.53 0.31 21.13
C GLU A 104 8.98 1.72 20.88
N ALA A 105 8.56 2.04 19.66
CA ALA A 105 7.97 3.33 19.32
C ALA A 105 6.62 3.57 20.02
N GLU A 106 5.76 2.56 20.10
CA GLU A 106 4.49 2.64 20.83
C GLU A 106 4.69 2.88 22.32
N LYS A 107 5.75 2.31 22.92
CA LYS A 107 6.14 2.57 24.31
C LYS A 107 6.64 3.99 24.53
N GLN A 108 7.26 4.62 23.53
CA GLN A 108 7.72 6.01 23.61
C GLN A 108 6.60 7.03 23.41
N TRP A 109 5.55 6.65 22.69
CA TRP A 109 4.40 7.53 22.40
C TRP A 109 3.40 7.60 23.57
N ARG A 110 3.28 6.54 24.36
CA ARG A 110 2.41 6.48 25.54
C ARG A 110 3.06 7.11 26.77
#